data_AF-A0A948XNU7-F1
#
_entry.id   AF-A0A948XNU7-F1
#
_cell.length_a   1.000
_cell.length_b   1.000
_cell.length_c   1.000
_cell.angle_alpha   90.00
_cell.angle_beta   90.00
_cell.angle_gamma   90.00
#
_symmetry.space_group_name_H-M   'P 1'
#
loop_
_entity.id
_entity.type
_entity.pdbx_description
1 polymer ?
#
loop_
_entity_poly.entity_id
_entity_poly.type
_entity_poly.pdbx_seq_one_letter_code
_entity_poly.pdbx_strand_id
1 'polypeptide(L)' 'MTDHPTPDEATGLALDAEVPNAAADRPLTAAARRALQEAAERRAAAGEPALPPEHGGPRGPEPTRYGDWEKKGLAVDF' A
#
# COMPACT_ATOMS: atom_id res chain seq x y z
N MET A 1 12.06 8.04 38.97
CA MET A 1 11.00 7.37 38.20
C MET A 1 10.33 8.45 37.35
N THR A 2 10.87 8.73 36.17
CA THR A 2 10.16 9.53 35.17
C THR A 2 9.34 8.54 34.37
N ASP A 3 8.06 8.42 34.72
CA ASP A 3 7.07 7.80 33.84
C ASP A 3 7.06 8.58 32.54
N HIS A 4 7.56 7.94 31.47
CA HIS A 4 7.38 8.45 30.13
C HIS A 4 5.99 7.98 29.70
N PRO A 5 4.99 8.86 29.55
CA PRO A 5 3.66 8.43 29.15
C PRO A 5 3.77 7.77 27.78
N THR A 6 3.50 6.47 27.72
CA THR A 6 3.34 5.76 26.45
C THR A 6 2.23 6.49 25.68
N PRO A 7 2.51 7.02 24.48
CA PRO A 7 1.44 7.59 23.66
C PRO A 7 0.39 6.51 23.48
N ASP A 8 -0.88 6.87 23.62
CA ASP A 8 -1.98 5.95 23.37
C ASP A 8 -1.96 5.54 21.90
N GLU A 9 -1.33 4.39 21.62
CA GLU A 9 -1.19 3.80 20.29
C GLU A 9 -2.56 3.70 19.60
N ALA A 10 -3.62 3.43 20.38
CA ALA A 10 -4.99 3.32 19.88
C ALA A 10 -5.50 4.61 19.20
N THR A 11 -5.12 5.79 19.72
CA THR A 11 -5.49 7.09 19.12
C THR A 11 -4.79 7.30 17.78
N GLY A 12 -3.52 6.87 17.64
CA GLY A 12 -2.76 6.99 16.40
C GLY A 12 -3.35 6.15 15.26
N LEU A 13 -3.66 4.87 15.54
CA LEU A 13 -4.24 3.96 14.55
C LEU A 13 -5.61 4.43 14.03
N ALA A 14 -6.46 5.00 14.89
CA ALA A 14 -7.76 5.52 14.47
C ALA A 14 -7.63 6.69 13.49
N LEU A 15 -6.66 7.59 13.70
CA LEU A 15 -6.36 8.68 12.77
C LEU A 15 -5.79 8.16 11.45
N ASP A 16 -5.01 7.09 11.48
CA ASP A 16 -4.41 6.49 10.29
C ASP A 16 -5.42 5.74 9.41
N ALA A 17 -6.57 5.34 9.95
CA ALA A 17 -7.62 4.63 9.22
C ALA A 17 -8.22 5.45 8.06
N GLU A 18 -8.17 6.79 8.13
CA GLU A 18 -8.63 7.68 7.07
C GLU A 18 -7.62 7.85 5.92
N VAL A 19 -6.38 7.37 6.11
CA VAL A 19 -5.30 7.53 5.13
C VAL A 19 -5.38 6.40 4.10
N PRO A 20 -5.59 6.71 2.81
CA PRO A 20 -5.73 5.68 1.78
C PRO A 20 -4.45 4.84 1.63
N ASN A 21 -4.61 3.52 1.56
CA ASN A 21 -3.54 2.51 1.50
C ASN A 21 -2.59 2.50 2.72
N ALA A 22 -3.02 2.99 3.88
CA ALA A 22 -2.28 2.80 5.13
C ALA A 22 -2.38 1.36 5.64
N ALA A 23 -1.31 0.88 6.28
CA ALA A 23 -1.31 -0.41 6.99
C ALA A 23 -2.07 -0.27 8.32
N ALA A 24 -2.95 -1.22 8.62
CA ALA A 24 -3.85 -1.14 9.77
C ALA A 24 -3.20 -1.50 11.12
N ASP A 25 -2.02 -2.12 11.10
CA ASP A 25 -1.34 -2.69 12.27
C ASP A 25 -0.20 -1.81 12.81
N ARG A 26 0.11 -0.68 12.15
CA ARG A 26 1.23 0.17 12.54
C ARG A 26 0.87 1.65 12.46
N PRO A 27 1.09 2.42 13.55
CA PRO A 27 0.86 3.86 13.52
C PRO A 27 1.82 4.54 12.54
N LEU A 28 1.30 5.50 11.76
CA LEU A 28 2.09 6.24 10.79
C LEU A 28 2.81 7.42 11.45
N THR A 29 4.02 7.69 10.97
CA THR A 29 4.66 8.98 11.23
C THR A 29 3.97 10.09 10.45
N ALA A 30 4.08 11.34 10.90
CA ALA A 30 3.52 12.49 10.19
C ALA A 30 4.01 12.60 8.73
N ALA A 31 5.27 12.25 8.47
CA ALA A 31 5.84 12.21 7.13
C ALA A 31 5.21 11.09 6.27
N ALA A 32 5.00 9.90 6.84
CA ALA A 32 4.37 8.78 6.13
C ALA A 32 2.92 9.09 5.75
N ARG A 33 2.16 9.69 6.67
CA ARG A 33 0.79 10.15 6.42
C ARG A 33 0.71 11.12 5.24
N ARG A 34 1.55 12.16 5.25
CA ARG A 34 1.63 13.13 4.16
C ARG A 34 1.98 12.48 2.82
N ALA A 35 2.95 11.57 2.81
CA ALA A 35 3.37 10.88 1.60
C ALA A 35 2.23 10.04 0.98
N LEU A 36 1.47 9.32 1.80
CA LEU A 36 0.33 8.52 1.35
C LEU A 36 -0.81 9.39 0.80
N GLN A 37 -1.11 10.52 1.46
CA GLN A 37 -2.11 11.48 1.00
C GLN A 37 -1.72 12.08 -0.37
N GLU A 38 -0.50 12.59 -0.52
CA GLU A 38 -0.02 13.11 -1.82
C GLU A 38 -0.03 12.02 -2.91
N ALA A 39 0.30 10.77 -2.57
CA ALA A 39 0.24 9.66 -3.53
C ALA A 39 -1.20 9.36 -3.96
N ALA A 40 -2.16 9.45 -3.04
CA ALA A 40 -3.58 9.28 -3.36
C ALA A 40 -4.10 10.41 -4.25
N GLU A 41 -3.73 11.66 -3.96
CA GLU A 41 -4.04 12.81 -4.81
C GLU A 41 -3.48 12.65 -6.22
N ARG A 42 -2.22 12.20 -6.35
CA ARG A 42 -1.62 11.91 -7.67
C ARG A 42 -2.38 10.83 -8.42
N ARG A 43 -2.79 9.74 -7.76
CA ARG A 43 -3.58 8.66 -8.39
C ARG A 43 -4.97 9.16 -8.83
N ALA A 44 -5.63 9.94 -7.98
CA ALA A 44 -6.94 10.52 -8.29
C ALA A 44 -6.86 11.50 -9.49
N ALA A 45 -5.78 12.28 -9.58
CA ALA A 45 -5.56 13.21 -10.69
C ALA A 45 -5.12 12.54 -12.00
N ALA A 46 -4.35 11.45 -11.92
CA ALA A 46 -3.87 10.72 -13.09
C ALA A 46 -4.97 9.88 -13.77
N GLY A 47 -5.99 9.46 -13.01
CA GLY A 47 -7.02 8.54 -13.48
C GLY A 47 -6.49 7.12 -13.73
N GLU A 48 -7.38 6.16 -13.92
CA GLU A 48 -6.96 4.82 -14.35
C GLU A 48 -6.62 4.85 -15.84
N PRO A 49 -5.44 4.33 -16.25
CA PRO A 49 -5.13 4.21 -17.66
C PRO A 49 -6.13 3.26 -18.32
N ALA A 50 -6.75 3.71 -19.41
CA ALA A 50 -7.65 2.90 -20.23
C ALA A 50 -6.83 1.85 -21.00
N LEU A 51 -6.47 0.77 -20.32
CA LEU A 51 -5.79 -0.38 -20.90
C LEU A 51 -6.84 -1.37 -21.43
N PRO A 52 -6.60 -2.04 -22.58
CA PRO A 52 -7.48 -3.09 -23.05
C PRO A 52 -7.57 -4.22 -22.01
N PRO A 53 -8.74 -4.85 -21.86
CA PRO A 53 -8.91 -5.95 -20.91
C PRO A 53 -8.01 -7.12 -21.30
N GLU A 54 -7.42 -7.75 -20.30
CA GLU A 54 -6.59 -8.93 -20.47
C GLU A 54 -7.48 -10.17 -20.49
N HIS A 55 -7.35 -10.98 -21.54
CA HIS A 55 -8.12 -12.23 -21.70
C HIS A 55 -7.23 -13.44 -21.45
N GLY A 56 -7.70 -14.38 -20.63
CA GLY A 56 -6.98 -15.63 -20.33
C GLY A 56 -5.86 -15.51 -19.28
N GLY A 57 -5.68 -14.33 -18.66
CA GLY A 57 -4.76 -14.10 -17.55
C GLY A 57 -5.43 -14.16 -16.18
N PRO A 58 -4.63 -14.16 -15.08
CA PRO A 58 -5.15 -14.04 -13.72
C PRO A 58 -5.88 -12.71 -13.51
N ARG A 59 -6.79 -12.64 -12.52
CA ARG A 59 -7.48 -11.39 -12.17
C ARG A 59 -6.46 -10.35 -11.67
N GLY A 60 -6.30 -9.25 -12.41
CA GLY A 60 -5.37 -8.16 -12.08
C GLY A 60 -4.24 -8.04 -13.09
N PRO A 61 -3.27 -7.13 -12.86
CA PRO A 61 -2.11 -7.01 -13.74
C PRO A 61 -1.37 -8.34 -13.80
N GLU A 62 -1.20 -8.84 -15.02
CA GLU A 62 -0.54 -10.12 -15.30
C GLU A 62 0.86 -10.13 -14.65
N PRO A 63 1.14 -11.06 -13.72
CA PRO A 63 2.37 -11.03 -12.95
C PRO A 63 3.61 -11.19 -13.85
N THR A 64 3.50 -11.85 -15.02
CA THR A 64 4.61 -12.06 -15.97
C THR A 64 5.09 -10.73 -16.57
N ARG A 65 4.36 -9.62 -16.41
CA ARG A 65 4.71 -8.32 -16.96
C ARG A 65 5.91 -7.62 -16.30
N TYR A 66 6.32 -8.04 -15.10
CA TYR A 66 7.37 -7.35 -14.32
C TYR A 66 8.63 -8.20 -14.02
N GLY A 67 8.74 -9.42 -14.55
CA GLY A 67 9.97 -10.24 -14.44
C GLY A 67 10.23 -10.89 -13.07
N ASP A 68 9.30 -10.78 -12.12
CA ASP A 68 9.47 -11.23 -10.73
C ASP A 68 8.95 -12.66 -10.44
N TRP A 69 9.02 -13.59 -11.40
CA TRP A 69 8.51 -14.97 -11.21
C TRP A 69 9.49 -15.92 -10.51
N GLU A 70 10.65 -15.42 -10.12
CA GLU A 70 11.67 -16.24 -9.48
C GLU A 70 11.68 -16.03 -7.97
N LYS A 71 11.29 -17.08 -7.24
CA LYS A 71 11.67 -17.23 -5.84
C LYS A 71 12.77 -18.27 -5.75
N LYS A 72 14.00 -17.82 -5.49
CA LYS A 72 15.21 -18.67 -5.40
C LYS A 72 15.51 -19.46 -6.70
N GLY A 73 15.29 -18.85 -7.87
CA GLY A 73 15.60 -19.47 -9.16
C GLY A 73 14.63 -20.57 -9.61
N LEU A 74 13.45 -20.68 -8.98
CA LEU A 74 12.33 -21.47 -9.49
C LEU A 74 11.22 -20.53 -9.93
N ALA A 75 10.71 -20.78 -11.14
CA ALA A 75 9.43 -20.22 -11.59
C ALA A 75 8.33 -20.79 -10.70
N VAL A 76 7.73 -19.94 -9.86
CA VAL A 76 6.66 -20.32 -8.94
C VAL A 76 5.34 -19.74 -9.46
N ASP A 77 4.42 -20.64 -9.81
CA ASP A 77 2.99 -20.38 -9.95
C ASP A 77 2.32 -20.83 -8.64
N PHE A 78 1.23 -20.17 -8.24
CA PHE A 78 0.58 -20.35 -6.92
C PHE A 78 0.22 -21.81 -6.58
#